data_AF-A0AAW2QXN8-F1
#
_entry.id   AF-A0AAW2QXN8-F1
#
_cell.length_a   1.000
_cell.length_b   1.000
_cell.length_c   1.000
_cell.angle_alpha   90.00
_cell.angle_beta   90.00
_cell.angle_gamma   90.00
#
_symmetry.space_group_name_H-M   'P 1'
#
loop_
_entity.id
_entity.type
_entity.pdbx_description
1 polymer ?
#
loop_
_entity_poly.entity_id
_entity_poly.type
_entity_poly.pdbx_seq_one_letter_code
_entity_poly.pdbx_strand_id
1 'polypeptide(L)'
;MTKSGANCNILPNLNFETHHGGEAGIIDDSDSKVTIFKPCHPRYTDYTPCQDQRRAMTFPRENMIYRERHCPSQEEKLHCLIPAPKGYVTPFPWPKSRDYVPYANAPYKSLTVEKAIQNWIQYEGNVFRFPGGGTQFPQGADNYIDQLASVIPITNGTVRTALDTGCGVASWGAYLWKRNVIAMSFAPRDSHEAQVQFALERGVPAVIGVLGTIKLPYPSRAFDMAHCSRCLIPWGINDGLYMREVDRVLRPGGYWVLSGPPINWKVNYKAWKRPMEELQEEQRKIEEVAKLLCWEKKAEIGEIAIWQKSVDTDSCRAAQENSGAAFCKSEDADDVWYKKMEPCITRNDIANSDDVPGLKPFPERLYAVPPRIASGAVSGVSVEEYLEDNKLWKKHVNAYRRLTGLLTLEGTATLWT
;
A
#
# COMPACT_ATOMS: atom_id res chain seq x y z
N MET A 1 -18.76 51.93 -10.94
CA MET A 1 -17.58 52.11 -11.82
C MET A 1 -16.36 52.35 -10.92
N THR A 2 -15.87 51.33 -10.22
CA THR A 2 -14.78 50.39 -10.59
C THR A 2 -13.42 51.05 -10.81
N LYS A 3 -12.54 50.97 -9.80
CA LYS A 3 -11.08 50.78 -9.95
C LYS A 3 -10.43 50.39 -8.60
N SER A 4 -9.88 49.18 -8.53
CA SER A 4 -8.52 48.82 -8.05
C SER A 4 -8.53 47.30 -7.89
N GLY A 5 -7.82 46.51 -8.71
CA GLY A 5 -6.36 46.48 -8.72
C GLY A 5 -5.86 45.62 -7.56
N ALA A 6 -6.12 44.31 -7.62
CA ALA A 6 -5.62 43.36 -6.62
C ALA A 6 -4.13 43.10 -6.85
N ASN A 7 -3.29 43.62 -5.96
CA ASN A 7 -1.85 43.38 -5.94
C ASN A 7 -1.56 41.91 -5.61
N CYS A 8 -1.04 41.17 -6.58
CA CYS A 8 -0.31 39.92 -6.35
C CYS A 8 1.11 40.26 -5.86
N ASN A 9 1.27 40.46 -4.56
CA ASN A 9 2.60 40.47 -3.94
C ASN A 9 3.05 39.03 -3.71
N ILE A 10 3.86 38.49 -4.62
CA ILE A 10 4.69 37.32 -4.34
C ILE A 10 5.79 37.78 -3.39
N LEU A 11 5.77 37.30 -2.13
CA LEU A 11 6.82 37.61 -1.15
C LEU A 11 8.15 36.99 -1.62
N PRO A 12 9.20 37.79 -1.87
CA PRO A 12 10.45 37.31 -2.45
C PRO A 12 11.37 36.58 -1.45
N ASN A 13 10.97 36.47 -0.18
CA ASN A 13 11.74 35.82 0.87
C ASN A 13 10.89 34.77 1.60
N LEU A 14 10.76 33.59 0.98
CA LEU A 14 10.40 32.38 1.70
C LEU A 14 11.70 31.80 2.25
N ASN A 15 11.99 32.06 3.53
CA ASN A 15 13.05 31.38 4.25
C ASN A 15 12.55 29.98 4.65
N PHE A 16 13.28 28.94 4.27
CA PHE A 16 12.96 27.53 4.56
C PHE A 16 13.75 26.99 5.76
N GLU A 17 14.27 27.86 6.62
CA GLU A 17 14.89 27.46 7.88
C GLU A 17 13.86 26.80 8.82
N THR A 18 14.19 25.60 9.29
CA THR A 18 13.39 24.85 10.26
C THR A 18 13.46 25.52 11.62
N HIS A 19 12.45 26.33 11.95
CA HIS A 19 12.33 26.97 13.27
C HIS A 19 11.79 26.00 14.35
N HIS A 20 12.42 24.84 14.53
CA HIS A 20 12.20 24.01 15.73
C HIS A 20 13.04 24.55 16.88
N GLY A 21 12.63 25.69 17.44
CA GLY A 21 13.13 26.21 18.70
C GLY A 21 12.24 25.75 19.84
N GLY A 22 12.59 24.64 20.48
CA GLY A 22 11.89 24.14 21.67
C GLY A 22 12.61 22.95 22.29
N GLU A 23 13.47 23.24 23.27
CA GLU A 23 14.02 22.33 24.31
C GLU A 23 14.56 20.94 23.89
N ALA A 24 15.36 20.89 22.83
CA ALA A 24 16.42 19.90 22.70
C ALA A 24 17.76 20.65 22.69
N GLY A 25 18.72 20.18 23.50
CA GLY A 25 19.94 20.88 23.88
C GLY A 25 20.63 21.65 22.74
N ILE A 26 21.14 22.84 23.08
CA ILE A 26 21.93 23.71 22.22
C ILE A 26 23.09 22.89 21.63
N ILE A 27 22.91 22.42 20.40
CA ILE A 27 24.03 22.05 19.54
C ILE A 27 24.47 23.38 18.93
N ASP A 28 25.65 23.83 19.31
CA ASP A 28 26.31 24.99 18.73
C ASP A 28 26.55 24.73 17.24
N ASP A 29 25.62 25.18 16.41
CA ASP A 29 25.62 24.96 14.95
C ASP A 29 26.51 25.98 14.22
N SER A 30 27.26 26.81 14.96
CA SER A 30 28.11 27.86 14.38
C SER A 30 29.39 27.32 13.73
N ASP A 31 29.75 26.05 13.95
CA ASP A 31 30.95 25.40 13.44
C ASP A 31 30.68 24.15 12.57
N SER A 32 29.42 23.83 12.25
CA SER A 32 29.09 22.67 11.44
C SER A 32 29.30 22.99 9.95
N LYS A 33 30.42 22.51 9.37
CA LYS A 33 30.64 22.59 7.92
C LYS A 33 29.52 21.81 7.21
N VAL A 34 28.61 22.51 6.54
CA VAL A 34 27.57 21.89 5.70
C VAL A 34 28.25 20.94 4.70
N THR A 35 28.01 19.64 4.88
CA THR A 35 28.59 18.61 4.01
C THR A 35 27.82 18.58 2.70
N ILE A 36 28.42 19.09 1.64
CA ILE A 36 27.82 19.09 0.30
C ILE A 36 28.06 17.73 -0.37
N PHE A 37 26.99 16.95 -0.53
CA PHE A 37 27.05 15.69 -1.28
C PHE A 37 27.06 15.97 -2.79
N LYS A 38 28.08 15.46 -3.48
CA LYS A 38 28.15 15.53 -4.95
C LYS A 38 27.17 14.53 -5.58
N PRO A 39 26.70 14.75 -6.83
CA PRO A 39 25.91 13.76 -7.54
C PRO A 39 26.68 12.45 -7.74
N CYS A 40 26.00 11.31 -7.62
CA CYS A 40 26.52 10.01 -8.00
C CYS A 40 26.68 9.91 -9.52
N HIS A 41 27.46 8.93 -9.99
CA HIS A 41 27.55 8.62 -11.41
C HIS A 41 26.16 8.31 -12.00
N PRO A 42 25.81 8.74 -13.23
CA PRO A 42 24.49 8.53 -13.84
C PRO A 42 24.01 7.07 -13.92
N ARG A 43 24.93 6.11 -13.88
CA ARG A 43 24.61 4.67 -13.80
C ARG A 43 23.78 4.28 -12.57
N TYR A 44 23.75 5.13 -11.55
CA TYR A 44 23.03 4.89 -10.30
C TYR A 44 21.61 5.45 -10.30
N THR A 45 21.09 5.97 -11.41
CA THR A 45 19.73 6.53 -11.47
C THR A 45 18.66 5.57 -10.93
N ASP A 46 18.75 4.26 -11.20
CA ASP A 46 17.80 3.26 -10.68
C ASP A 46 18.35 2.48 -9.48
N TYR A 47 19.30 3.07 -8.76
CA TYR A 47 19.94 2.43 -7.62
C TYR A 47 18.95 2.31 -6.46
N THR A 48 18.58 1.06 -6.14
CA THR A 48 17.81 0.73 -4.95
C THR A 48 18.70 -0.14 -4.03
N PRO A 49 19.43 0.45 -3.07
CA PRO A 49 20.52 -0.21 -2.36
C PRO A 49 20.11 -1.54 -1.71
N CYS A 50 18.96 -1.56 -1.05
CA CYS A 50 18.47 -2.74 -0.35
C CYS A 50 17.71 -3.75 -1.24
N GLN A 51 17.63 -3.47 -2.54
CA GLN A 51 16.92 -4.28 -3.53
C GLN A 51 17.83 -4.50 -4.74
N ASP A 52 19.14 -4.54 -4.52
CA ASP A 52 20.15 -4.78 -5.55
C ASP A 52 20.05 -6.22 -6.07
N GLN A 53 19.95 -6.37 -7.39
CA GLN A 53 19.73 -7.67 -8.01
C GLN A 53 20.90 -8.64 -7.81
N ARG A 54 22.15 -8.15 -7.86
CA ARG A 54 23.32 -9.03 -7.72
C ARG A 54 23.41 -9.58 -6.30
N ARG A 55 23.18 -8.72 -5.31
CA ARG A 55 23.10 -9.12 -3.89
C ARG A 55 21.92 -10.04 -3.63
N ALA A 56 20.73 -9.71 -4.12
CA ALA A 56 19.54 -10.55 -4.00
C ALA A 56 19.82 -12.01 -4.41
N MET A 57 20.51 -12.20 -5.55
CA MET A 57 20.80 -13.52 -6.11
C MET A 57 21.78 -14.37 -5.29
N THR A 58 22.42 -13.83 -4.25
CA THR A 58 23.26 -14.62 -3.32
C THR A 58 22.46 -15.27 -2.18
N PHE A 59 21.17 -14.95 -2.05
CA PHE A 59 20.31 -15.46 -0.99
C PHE A 59 19.45 -16.65 -1.45
N PRO A 60 18.95 -17.48 -0.51
CA PRO A 60 18.11 -18.62 -0.82
C PRO A 60 16.81 -18.22 -1.57
N ARG A 61 16.31 -19.12 -2.42
CA ARG A 61 15.11 -18.86 -3.25
C ARG A 61 13.81 -19.20 -2.53
N GLU A 62 13.89 -20.05 -1.53
CA GLU A 62 12.80 -20.51 -0.69
C GLU A 62 12.08 -19.30 -0.08
N ASN A 63 10.75 -19.34 -0.08
CA ASN A 63 9.90 -18.31 0.51
C ASN A 63 10.25 -16.88 0.07
N MET A 64 10.75 -16.71 -1.16
CA MET A 64 11.10 -15.41 -1.74
C MET A 64 12.15 -14.61 -0.94
N ILE A 65 12.96 -15.27 -0.10
CA ILE A 65 14.01 -14.60 0.72
C ILE A 65 14.92 -13.74 -0.15
N TYR A 66 15.33 -14.24 -1.32
CA TYR A 66 16.17 -13.49 -2.26
C TYR A 66 15.57 -12.15 -2.72
N ARG A 67 14.25 -11.95 -2.65
CA ARG A 67 13.57 -10.68 -3.02
C ARG A 67 13.27 -9.78 -1.82
N GLU A 68 13.65 -10.18 -0.62
CA GLU A 68 13.57 -9.34 0.56
C GLU A 68 14.63 -8.23 0.54
N ARG A 69 14.54 -7.34 1.53
CA ARG A 69 15.49 -6.23 1.67
C ARG A 69 16.85 -6.76 2.11
N HIS A 70 17.85 -6.64 1.24
CA HIS A 70 19.25 -6.97 1.51
C HIS A 70 20.09 -5.71 1.34
N CYS A 71 20.36 -5.01 2.43
CA CYS A 71 21.04 -3.70 2.39
C CYS A 71 22.57 -3.85 2.33
N PRO A 72 23.28 -2.90 1.69
CA PRO A 72 24.74 -2.81 1.75
C PRO A 72 25.22 -2.55 3.19
N SER A 73 26.44 -3.00 3.50
CA SER A 73 27.12 -2.63 4.75
C SER A 73 27.42 -1.13 4.79
N GLN A 74 27.89 -0.61 5.93
CA GLN A 74 28.18 0.82 6.06
C GLN A 74 29.28 1.26 5.08
N GLU A 75 30.27 0.40 4.84
CA GLU A 75 31.41 0.64 3.96
C GLU A 75 31.01 0.66 2.48
N GLU A 76 29.92 -0.02 2.12
CA GLU A 76 29.38 -0.12 0.77
C GLU A 76 28.39 1.03 0.44
N LYS A 77 28.04 1.87 1.43
CA LYS A 77 27.07 2.96 1.22
C LYS A 77 27.65 4.07 0.36
N LEU A 78 26.83 4.53 -0.59
CA LEU A 78 27.16 5.68 -1.42
C LEU A 78 26.94 6.98 -0.63
N HIS A 79 27.97 7.81 -0.57
CA HIS A 79 27.93 9.15 0.01
C HIS A 79 27.82 10.21 -1.11
N CYS A 80 26.76 10.10 -1.92
CA CYS A 80 26.48 11.01 -3.03
C CYS A 80 24.97 11.10 -3.28
N LEU A 81 24.53 12.14 -3.99
CA LEU A 81 23.13 12.35 -4.36
C LEU A 81 22.80 11.54 -5.63
N ILE A 82 21.86 10.61 -5.56
CA ILE A 82 21.44 9.83 -6.73
C ILE A 82 20.80 10.77 -7.76
N PRO A 83 21.32 10.87 -9.00
CA PRO A 83 20.78 11.77 -9.99
C PRO A 83 19.44 11.26 -10.54
N ALA A 84 18.50 12.18 -10.74
CA ALA A 84 17.29 11.90 -11.49
C ALA A 84 17.59 11.51 -12.95
N PRO A 85 16.68 10.79 -13.63
CA PRO A 85 16.79 10.53 -15.06
C PRO A 85 17.04 11.80 -15.88
N LYS A 86 17.81 11.69 -16.97
CA LYS A 86 18.08 12.83 -17.84
C LYS A 86 16.78 13.36 -18.45
N GLY A 87 16.49 14.64 -18.20
CA GLY A 87 15.28 15.28 -18.69
C GLY A 87 14.04 14.99 -17.83
N TYR A 88 14.23 14.48 -16.60
CA TYR A 88 13.16 14.36 -15.62
C TYR A 88 12.37 15.67 -15.50
N VAL A 89 11.06 15.54 -15.45
CA VAL A 89 10.12 16.67 -15.28
C VAL A 89 9.19 16.39 -14.11
N THR A 90 8.60 17.44 -13.55
CA THR A 90 7.55 17.29 -12.54
C THR A 90 6.41 16.41 -13.08
N PRO A 91 5.95 15.39 -12.33
CA PRO A 91 4.80 14.58 -12.72
C PRO A 91 3.56 15.45 -12.99
N PHE A 92 2.64 14.95 -13.83
CA PHE A 92 1.37 15.64 -14.02
C PHE A 92 0.59 15.76 -12.70
N PRO A 93 -0.24 16.79 -12.50
CA PRO A 93 -1.13 16.81 -11.34
C PRO A 93 -2.18 15.69 -11.41
N TRP A 94 -2.60 15.20 -10.25
CA TRP A 94 -3.78 14.33 -10.17
C TRP A 94 -5.04 15.08 -10.66
N PRO A 95 -5.96 14.45 -11.42
CA PRO A 95 -6.02 13.04 -11.81
C PRO A 95 -5.31 12.72 -13.13
N LYS A 96 -4.63 13.69 -13.78
CA LYS A 96 -3.95 13.43 -15.06
C LYS A 96 -2.80 12.44 -14.91
N SER A 97 -2.06 12.49 -13.79
CA SER A 97 -1.01 11.50 -13.47
C SER A 97 -1.52 10.07 -13.40
N ARG A 98 -2.81 9.86 -13.08
CA ARG A 98 -3.41 8.52 -13.06
C ARG A 98 -3.20 7.80 -14.40
N ASP A 99 -3.36 8.54 -15.51
CA ASP A 99 -3.40 7.97 -16.85
C ASP A 99 -2.15 8.26 -17.66
N TYR A 100 -1.32 9.24 -17.25
CA TYR A 100 -0.15 9.67 -18.02
C TYR A 100 1.08 9.86 -17.16
N VAL A 101 2.23 9.38 -17.63
CA VAL A 101 3.55 9.62 -17.04
C VAL A 101 4.50 10.13 -18.13
N PRO A 102 5.25 11.23 -17.93
CA PRO A 102 6.28 11.65 -18.88
C PRO A 102 7.31 10.53 -19.13
N TYR A 103 7.62 10.25 -20.39
CA TYR A 103 8.57 9.18 -20.75
C TYR A 103 9.94 9.39 -20.10
N ALA A 104 10.38 10.65 -20.00
CA ALA A 104 11.67 11.00 -19.41
C ALA A 104 11.80 10.64 -17.92
N ASN A 105 10.68 10.46 -17.20
CA ASN A 105 10.71 10.15 -15.77
C ASN A 105 10.97 8.66 -15.48
N ALA A 106 10.67 7.78 -16.44
CA ALA A 106 10.92 6.34 -16.33
C ALA A 106 11.18 5.75 -17.73
N PRO A 107 12.34 6.05 -18.37
CA PRO A 107 12.56 5.88 -19.82
C PRO A 107 12.73 4.41 -20.30
N TYR A 108 12.00 3.46 -19.70
CA TYR A 108 12.05 2.03 -19.96
C TYR A 108 10.89 1.57 -20.84
N LYS A 109 11.20 1.03 -22.02
CA LYS A 109 10.18 0.55 -22.97
C LYS A 109 9.84 -0.94 -22.83
N SER A 110 10.62 -1.71 -22.07
CA SER A 110 10.46 -3.17 -21.92
C SER A 110 9.02 -3.54 -21.57
N LEU A 111 8.42 -2.88 -20.57
CA LEU A 111 7.05 -3.14 -20.14
C LEU A 111 6.01 -2.86 -21.24
N THR A 112 6.24 -1.84 -22.08
CA THR A 112 5.34 -1.50 -23.20
C THR A 112 5.32 -2.55 -24.30
N VAL A 113 6.42 -3.30 -24.44
CA VAL A 113 6.52 -4.41 -25.41
C VAL A 113 5.92 -5.67 -24.81
N GLU A 114 6.34 -6.02 -23.59
CA GLU A 114 5.95 -7.29 -22.97
C GLU A 114 4.48 -7.36 -22.52
N LYS A 115 3.89 -6.22 -22.15
CA LYS A 115 2.51 -6.12 -21.66
C LYS A 115 1.56 -5.42 -22.64
N ALA A 116 1.98 -5.25 -23.90
CA ALA A 116 1.19 -4.58 -24.94
C ALA A 116 -0.22 -5.16 -25.07
N ILE A 117 -0.33 -6.50 -25.13
CA ILE A 117 -1.61 -7.22 -25.30
C ILE A 117 -2.55 -7.02 -24.10
N GLN A 118 -1.99 -6.83 -22.90
CA GLN A 118 -2.77 -6.70 -21.66
C GLN A 118 -3.22 -5.25 -21.42
N ASN A 119 -2.86 -4.31 -22.30
CA ASN A 119 -3.17 -2.88 -22.17
C ASN A 119 -2.76 -2.28 -20.81
N TRP A 120 -1.61 -2.70 -20.26
CA TRP A 120 -1.12 -2.12 -19.00
C TRP A 120 -0.60 -0.70 -19.20
N ILE A 121 0.18 -0.52 -20.28
CA ILE A 121 0.92 0.69 -20.57
C ILE A 121 1.13 0.81 -22.09
N GLN A 122 1.03 2.02 -22.62
CA GLN A 122 1.24 2.34 -24.02
C GLN A 122 2.27 3.48 -24.11
N TYR A 123 3.20 3.38 -25.05
CA TYR A 123 4.15 4.46 -25.33
C TYR A 123 3.58 5.39 -26.40
N GLU A 124 3.36 6.66 -26.05
CA GLU A 124 2.80 7.70 -26.93
C GLU A 124 3.84 8.83 -27.12
N GLY A 125 5.06 8.48 -27.54
CA GLY A 125 6.11 9.44 -27.88
C GLY A 125 6.79 10.08 -26.67
N ASN A 126 6.19 11.12 -26.09
CA ASN A 126 6.75 11.84 -24.93
C ASN A 126 6.13 11.42 -23.60
N VAL A 127 5.10 10.56 -23.63
CA VAL A 127 4.42 10.04 -22.44
C VAL A 127 4.21 8.53 -22.54
N PHE A 128 4.06 7.91 -21.38
CA PHE A 128 3.36 6.65 -21.23
C PHE A 128 1.91 6.92 -20.88
N ARG A 129 1.01 6.14 -21.48
CA ARG A 129 -0.42 6.12 -21.17
C ARG A 129 -0.80 4.82 -20.47
N PHE A 130 -1.60 4.93 -19.42
CA PHE A 130 -2.11 3.82 -18.61
C PHE A 130 -3.62 3.75 -18.75
N PRO A 131 -4.18 2.88 -19.62
CA PRO A 131 -5.62 2.84 -19.86
C PRO A 131 -6.39 2.09 -18.75
N GLY A 132 -5.71 1.66 -17.68
CA GLY A 132 -6.31 0.90 -16.58
C GLY A 132 -6.47 -0.59 -16.87
N GLY A 133 -5.86 -1.09 -17.93
CA GLY A 133 -5.87 -2.51 -18.26
C GLY A 133 -5.06 -3.36 -17.28
N GLY A 134 -5.36 -4.65 -17.29
CA GLY A 134 -4.76 -5.66 -16.43
C GLY A 134 -5.08 -7.05 -16.96
N THR A 135 -4.29 -8.07 -16.61
CA THR A 135 -4.60 -9.46 -17.00
C THR A 135 -6.00 -9.87 -16.50
N GLN A 136 -6.34 -9.48 -15.28
CA GLN A 136 -7.67 -9.73 -14.68
C GLN A 136 -8.67 -8.60 -14.92
N PHE A 137 -8.25 -7.53 -15.59
CA PHE A 137 -9.09 -6.36 -15.87
C PHE A 137 -9.11 -6.08 -17.39
N PRO A 138 -9.50 -7.07 -18.23
CA PRO A 138 -9.47 -6.91 -19.69
C PRO A 138 -10.41 -5.80 -20.19
N GLN A 139 -11.46 -5.49 -19.41
CA GLN A 139 -12.40 -4.39 -19.66
C GLN A 139 -12.03 -3.12 -18.86
N GLY A 140 -10.84 -3.07 -18.26
CA GLY A 140 -10.36 -1.94 -17.44
C GLY A 140 -10.67 -2.07 -15.94
N ALA A 141 -9.85 -1.37 -15.14
CA ALA A 141 -9.91 -1.41 -13.68
C ALA A 141 -11.23 -0.88 -13.09
N ASP A 142 -11.88 0.12 -13.70
CA ASP A 142 -13.19 0.63 -13.24
C ASP A 142 -14.24 -0.48 -13.26
N ASN A 143 -14.38 -1.22 -14.37
CA ASN A 143 -15.36 -2.31 -14.49
C ASN A 143 -15.10 -3.43 -13.48
N TYR A 144 -13.83 -3.75 -13.23
CA TYR A 144 -13.47 -4.72 -12.19
C TYR A 144 -13.83 -4.21 -10.78
N ILE A 145 -13.57 -2.94 -10.48
CA ILE A 145 -13.96 -2.33 -9.19
C ILE A 145 -15.49 -2.34 -9.04
N ASP A 146 -16.25 -2.11 -10.10
CA ASP A 146 -17.72 -2.17 -10.08
C ASP A 146 -18.23 -3.60 -9.82
N GLN A 147 -17.55 -4.62 -10.34
CA GLN A 147 -17.84 -6.03 -9.99
C GLN A 147 -17.55 -6.32 -8.51
N LEU A 148 -16.46 -5.76 -7.94
CA LEU A 148 -16.22 -5.89 -6.50
C LEU A 148 -17.28 -5.15 -5.69
N ALA A 149 -17.71 -3.97 -6.15
CA ALA A 149 -18.70 -3.13 -5.48
C ALA A 149 -20.11 -3.75 -5.44
N SER A 150 -20.39 -4.77 -6.26
CA SER A 150 -21.65 -5.52 -6.16
C SER A 150 -21.72 -6.44 -4.94
N VAL A 151 -20.60 -6.66 -4.24
CA VAL A 151 -20.50 -7.51 -3.03
C VAL A 151 -19.94 -6.71 -1.85
N ILE A 152 -18.93 -5.88 -2.09
CA ILE A 152 -18.25 -5.08 -1.09
C ILE A 152 -18.85 -3.66 -1.08
N PRO A 153 -19.24 -3.11 0.08
CA PRO A 153 -19.78 -1.75 0.16
C PRO A 153 -18.66 -0.70 0.05
N ILE A 154 -18.03 -0.60 -1.12
CA ILE A 154 -16.86 0.25 -1.36
C ILE A 154 -17.22 1.74 -1.21
N THR A 155 -18.42 2.14 -1.62
CA THR A 155 -18.79 3.56 -1.76
C THR A 155 -19.36 4.20 -0.50
N ASN A 156 -19.75 3.43 0.51
CA ASN A 156 -20.36 3.98 1.73
C ASN A 156 -19.33 4.45 2.78
N GLY A 157 -18.04 4.39 2.46
CA GLY A 157 -16.96 4.81 3.34
C GLY A 157 -16.49 3.77 4.35
N THR A 158 -17.11 2.58 4.40
CA THR A 158 -16.62 1.48 5.26
C THR A 158 -15.23 1.03 4.83
N VAL A 159 -15.02 0.90 3.51
CA VAL A 159 -13.69 0.66 2.94
C VAL A 159 -13.04 2.00 2.62
N ARG A 160 -11.88 2.26 3.23
CA ARG A 160 -11.08 3.47 2.99
C ARG A 160 -9.64 3.15 2.65
N THR A 161 -9.05 2.16 3.32
CA THR A 161 -7.67 1.71 3.06
C THR A 161 -7.63 0.29 2.52
N ALA A 162 -6.86 0.10 1.45
CA ALA A 162 -6.66 -1.19 0.80
C ALA A 162 -5.17 -1.54 0.72
N LEU A 163 -4.84 -2.82 0.87
CA LEU A 163 -3.51 -3.37 0.61
C LEU A 163 -3.51 -4.05 -0.77
N ASP A 164 -2.70 -3.55 -1.71
CA ASP A 164 -2.60 -4.09 -3.08
C ASP A 164 -1.29 -4.90 -3.23
N THR A 165 -1.42 -6.23 -3.27
CA THR A 165 -0.28 -7.16 -3.32
C THR A 165 0.00 -7.59 -4.75
N GLY A 166 1.24 -7.37 -5.21
CA GLY A 166 1.62 -7.69 -6.58
C GLY A 166 1.01 -6.70 -7.59
N CYS A 167 0.98 -5.42 -7.22
CA CYS A 167 0.20 -4.36 -7.88
C CYS A 167 0.56 -4.09 -9.34
N GLY A 168 1.69 -4.57 -9.85
CA GLY A 168 2.20 -4.22 -11.17
C GLY A 168 2.41 -2.70 -11.26
N VAL A 169 1.78 -2.06 -12.25
CA VAL A 169 1.75 -0.58 -12.39
C VAL A 169 0.73 0.12 -11.48
N ALA A 170 0.08 -0.61 -10.57
CA ALA A 170 -0.94 -0.15 -9.61
C ALA A 170 -2.21 0.44 -10.24
N SER A 171 -2.66 -0.12 -11.38
CA SER A 171 -3.90 0.32 -12.04
C SER A 171 -5.14 0.18 -11.17
N TRP A 172 -5.26 -0.90 -10.39
CA TRP A 172 -6.37 -1.07 -9.46
C TRP A 172 -6.36 0.03 -8.39
N GLY A 173 -5.23 0.21 -7.70
CA GLY A 173 -5.05 1.26 -6.70
C GLY A 173 -5.30 2.68 -7.24
N ALA A 174 -4.86 2.99 -8.47
CA ALA A 174 -5.07 4.30 -9.07
C ALA A 174 -6.57 4.59 -9.35
N TYR A 175 -7.34 3.57 -9.71
CA TYR A 175 -8.74 3.74 -10.08
C TYR A 175 -9.68 3.74 -8.85
N LEU A 176 -9.26 3.08 -7.75
CA LEU A 176 -9.97 3.12 -6.46
C LEU A 176 -10.14 4.52 -5.88
N TRP A 177 -9.26 5.46 -6.21
CA TRP A 177 -9.36 6.83 -5.72
C TRP A 177 -10.68 7.51 -6.11
N LYS A 178 -11.27 7.14 -7.27
CA LYS A 178 -12.61 7.62 -7.68
C LYS A 178 -13.72 7.18 -6.71
N ARG A 179 -13.47 6.14 -5.91
CA ARG A 179 -14.38 5.62 -4.88
C ARG A 179 -13.91 5.97 -3.46
N ASN A 180 -13.03 6.96 -3.32
CA ASN A 180 -12.44 7.40 -2.05
C ASN A 180 -11.68 6.29 -1.28
N VAL A 181 -11.16 5.28 -1.97
CA VAL A 181 -10.30 4.25 -1.39
C VAL A 181 -8.85 4.50 -1.79
N ILE A 182 -7.95 4.46 -0.81
CA ILE A 182 -6.50 4.55 -1.04
C ILE A 182 -5.91 3.16 -0.93
N ALA A 183 -5.21 2.74 -1.98
CA ALA A 183 -4.41 1.53 -1.96
C ALA A 183 -2.97 1.85 -1.54
N MET A 184 -2.45 1.09 -0.58
CA MET A 184 -1.02 0.94 -0.37
C MET A 184 -0.56 -0.27 -1.16
N SER A 185 0.23 -0.01 -2.20
CA SER A 185 0.61 -1.02 -3.17
C SER A 185 2.01 -1.54 -2.90
N PHE A 186 2.27 -2.82 -3.17
CA PHE A 186 3.63 -3.32 -3.17
C PHE A 186 3.85 -4.43 -4.19
N ALA A 187 5.06 -4.44 -4.73
CA ALA A 187 5.52 -5.45 -5.68
C ALA A 187 7.03 -5.65 -5.54
N PRO A 188 7.56 -6.85 -5.88
CA PRO A 188 9.00 -7.05 -5.96
C PRO A 188 9.61 -6.13 -7.03
N ARG A 189 10.91 -5.86 -6.91
CA ARG A 189 11.67 -5.36 -8.06
C ARG A 189 11.70 -6.47 -9.10
N ASP A 190 11.09 -6.22 -10.25
CA ASP A 190 11.00 -7.19 -11.34
C ASP A 190 11.99 -6.86 -12.46
N SER A 191 12.00 -7.70 -13.50
CA SER A 191 12.85 -7.52 -14.69
C SER A 191 12.43 -6.34 -15.56
N HIS A 192 11.30 -5.68 -15.27
CA HIS A 192 10.83 -4.51 -16.01
C HIS A 192 11.27 -3.19 -15.34
N GLU A 193 12.09 -3.27 -14.30
CA GLU A 193 12.83 -2.20 -13.60
C GLU A 193 11.99 -1.13 -12.89
N ALA A 194 10.81 -0.79 -13.42
CA ALA A 194 10.10 0.45 -13.09
C ALA A 194 8.64 0.29 -12.65
N GLN A 195 8.14 -0.91 -12.33
CA GLN A 195 6.71 -1.08 -11.96
C GLN A 195 6.26 -0.18 -10.79
N VAL A 196 6.98 -0.27 -9.66
CA VAL A 196 6.73 0.60 -8.49
C VAL A 196 7.00 2.07 -8.83
N GLN A 197 8.01 2.36 -9.65
CA GLN A 197 8.27 3.73 -10.12
C GLN A 197 7.08 4.30 -10.90
N PHE A 198 6.48 3.53 -11.81
CA PHE A 198 5.29 3.95 -12.55
C PHE A 198 4.12 4.22 -11.61
N ALA A 199 3.91 3.39 -10.58
CA ALA A 199 2.87 3.66 -9.58
C ALA A 199 3.11 5.01 -8.87
N LEU A 200 4.35 5.28 -8.44
CA LEU A 200 4.73 6.53 -7.79
C LEU A 200 4.59 7.75 -8.71
N GLU A 201 5.06 7.66 -9.97
CA GLU A 201 4.93 8.73 -10.98
C GLU A 201 3.46 9.04 -11.30
N ARG A 202 2.55 8.07 -11.12
CA ARG A 202 1.11 8.25 -11.27
C ARG A 202 0.44 8.86 -10.03
N GLY A 203 1.15 8.95 -8.91
CA GLY A 203 0.62 9.43 -7.63
C GLY A 203 -0.02 8.34 -6.77
N VAL A 204 0.27 7.06 -7.02
CA VAL A 204 -0.25 5.93 -6.24
C VAL A 204 0.80 5.52 -5.20
N PRO A 205 0.45 5.43 -3.89
CA PRO A 205 1.36 4.93 -2.87
C PRO A 205 1.81 3.51 -3.19
N ALA A 206 3.12 3.33 -3.37
CA ALA A 206 3.71 2.04 -3.69
C ALA A 206 5.10 1.86 -3.08
N VAL A 207 5.42 0.64 -2.67
CA VAL A 207 6.75 0.28 -2.16
C VAL A 207 7.27 -0.99 -2.82
N ILE A 208 8.60 -1.11 -2.90
CA ILE A 208 9.22 -2.37 -3.30
C ILE A 208 9.17 -3.32 -2.10
N GLY A 209 8.50 -4.45 -2.29
CA GLY A 209 8.31 -5.44 -1.22
C GLY A 209 7.78 -6.77 -1.72
N VAL A 210 7.87 -7.78 -0.86
CA VAL A 210 7.34 -9.13 -1.10
C VAL A 210 6.73 -9.68 0.18
N LEU A 211 5.80 -10.62 0.03
CA LEU A 211 5.45 -11.55 1.10
C LEU A 211 6.46 -12.70 1.05
N GLY A 212 7.48 -12.63 1.91
CA GLY A 212 8.57 -13.60 1.98
C GLY A 212 8.61 -14.35 3.31
N THR A 213 9.50 -13.93 4.20
CA THR A 213 9.67 -14.39 5.57
C THR A 213 9.56 -13.28 6.60
N ILE A 214 9.65 -12.00 6.19
CA ILE A 214 9.52 -10.84 7.07
C ILE A 214 8.07 -10.30 7.07
N LYS A 215 7.57 -9.90 8.25
CA LYS A 215 6.25 -9.26 8.39
C LYS A 215 6.17 -7.99 7.54
N LEU A 216 4.97 -7.69 7.04
CA LEU A 216 4.70 -6.42 6.40
C LEU A 216 4.89 -5.28 7.42
N PRO A 217 5.47 -4.14 7.00
CA PRO A 217 5.77 -3.01 7.88
C PRO A 217 4.53 -2.15 8.17
N TYR A 218 3.39 -2.81 8.41
CA TYR A 218 2.13 -2.17 8.74
C TYR A 218 1.66 -2.64 10.11
N PRO A 219 1.07 -1.74 10.92
CA PRO A 219 0.38 -2.11 12.14
C PRO A 219 -0.68 -3.18 11.87
N SER A 220 -1.00 -3.96 12.89
CA SER A 220 -2.17 -4.81 12.87
C SER A 220 -3.43 -3.99 12.58
N ARG A 221 -4.42 -4.58 11.90
CA ARG A 221 -5.72 -3.95 11.62
C ARG A 221 -5.60 -2.59 10.90
N ALA A 222 -4.63 -2.45 9.99
CA ALA A 222 -4.36 -1.23 9.21
C ALA A 222 -5.23 -1.08 7.95
N PHE A 223 -5.79 -2.18 7.41
CA PHE A 223 -6.52 -2.17 6.14
C PHE A 223 -7.97 -2.66 6.28
N ASP A 224 -8.86 -2.02 5.53
CA ASP A 224 -10.27 -2.44 5.40
C ASP A 224 -10.43 -3.51 4.31
N MET A 225 -9.48 -3.56 3.37
CA MET A 225 -9.47 -4.52 2.28
C MET A 225 -8.02 -4.94 1.94
N ALA A 226 -7.83 -6.19 1.57
CA ALA A 226 -6.59 -6.69 0.99
C ALA A 226 -6.89 -7.37 -0.35
N HIS A 227 -6.07 -7.13 -1.35
CA HIS A 227 -6.31 -7.56 -2.72
C HIS A 227 -5.05 -8.18 -3.33
N CYS A 228 -5.26 -9.24 -4.10
CA CYS A 228 -4.27 -9.80 -5.01
C CYS A 228 -4.95 -10.17 -6.32
N SER A 229 -4.34 -9.74 -7.43
CA SER A 229 -4.75 -10.12 -8.78
C SER A 229 -3.57 -10.77 -9.50
N ARG A 230 -3.61 -12.10 -9.65
CA ARG A 230 -2.52 -12.93 -10.20
C ARG A 230 -1.14 -12.58 -9.64
N CYS A 231 -1.07 -12.34 -8.34
CA CYS A 231 0.17 -11.95 -7.65
C CYS A 231 1.22 -13.07 -7.54
N LEU A 232 0.90 -14.29 -8.00
CA LEU A 232 1.78 -15.47 -7.97
C LEU A 232 2.27 -15.85 -6.57
N ILE A 233 1.51 -15.48 -5.53
CA ILE A 233 1.77 -15.87 -4.15
C ILE A 233 1.08 -17.21 -3.90
N PRO A 234 1.80 -18.23 -3.43
CA PRO A 234 1.23 -19.51 -3.06
C PRO A 234 0.50 -19.38 -1.71
N TRP A 235 -0.72 -18.86 -1.69
CA TRP A 235 -1.42 -18.49 -0.45
C TRP A 235 -1.63 -19.66 0.55
N GLY A 236 -1.87 -20.87 0.05
CA GLY A 236 -2.13 -22.06 0.86
C GLY A 236 -0.90 -22.86 1.30
N ILE A 237 0.34 -22.43 1.00
CA ILE A 237 1.55 -23.14 1.45
C ILE A 237 2.01 -22.67 2.83
N ASN A 238 2.99 -23.36 3.42
CA ASN A 238 3.60 -23.00 4.71
C ASN A 238 2.54 -22.76 5.81
N ASP A 239 1.53 -23.63 5.86
CA ASP A 239 0.42 -23.51 6.82
C ASP A 239 -0.31 -22.15 6.75
N GLY A 240 -0.44 -21.60 5.54
CA GLY A 240 -1.14 -20.35 5.31
C GLY A 240 -0.41 -19.10 5.81
N LEU A 241 0.92 -19.15 5.95
CA LEU A 241 1.75 -18.07 6.51
C LEU A 241 1.40 -16.68 5.96
N TYR A 242 1.23 -16.57 4.65
CA TYR A 242 0.91 -15.30 3.98
C TYR A 242 -0.52 -14.83 4.27
N MET A 243 -1.47 -15.76 4.37
CA MET A 243 -2.85 -15.43 4.74
C MET A 243 -2.93 -15.00 6.21
N ARG A 244 -2.13 -15.59 7.11
CA ARG A 244 -2.02 -15.16 8.52
C ARG A 244 -1.46 -13.74 8.64
N GLU A 245 -0.49 -13.39 7.80
CA GLU A 245 0.03 -12.02 7.75
C GLU A 245 -0.98 -11.02 7.18
N VAL A 246 -1.74 -11.41 6.15
CA VAL A 246 -2.89 -10.62 5.68
C VAL A 246 -3.94 -10.48 6.78
N ASP A 247 -4.24 -11.55 7.51
CA ASP A 247 -5.20 -11.53 8.62
C ASP A 247 -4.78 -10.53 9.70
N ARG A 248 -3.49 -10.50 10.07
CA ARG A 248 -2.95 -9.54 11.04
C ARG A 248 -3.23 -8.10 10.65
N VAL A 249 -2.98 -7.73 9.39
CA VAL A 249 -3.14 -6.35 8.91
C VAL A 249 -4.57 -6.00 8.52
N LEU A 250 -5.45 -6.99 8.33
CA LEU A 250 -6.85 -6.80 7.96
C LEU A 250 -7.72 -6.60 9.20
N ARG A 251 -8.58 -5.58 9.15
CA ARG A 251 -9.56 -5.30 10.22
C ARG A 251 -10.64 -6.39 10.29
N PRO A 252 -11.22 -6.67 11.48
CA PRO A 252 -12.49 -7.39 11.58
C PRO A 252 -13.56 -6.74 10.68
N GLY A 253 -14.31 -7.57 9.96
CA GLY A 253 -15.25 -7.11 8.92
C GLY A 253 -14.61 -6.70 7.60
N GLY A 254 -13.28 -6.65 7.52
CA GLY A 254 -12.54 -6.33 6.30
C GLY A 254 -12.59 -7.46 5.27
N TYR A 255 -12.24 -7.12 4.03
CA TYR A 255 -12.39 -8.01 2.88
C TYR A 255 -11.04 -8.48 2.33
N TRP A 256 -10.93 -9.74 1.97
CA TRP A 256 -9.83 -10.25 1.17
C TRP A 256 -10.33 -10.67 -0.22
N VAL A 257 -9.67 -10.18 -1.26
CA VAL A 257 -10.02 -10.44 -2.66
C VAL A 257 -8.86 -11.13 -3.35
N LEU A 258 -9.10 -12.33 -3.86
CA LEU A 258 -8.16 -13.07 -4.70
C LEU A 258 -8.73 -13.21 -6.11
N SER A 259 -7.96 -12.77 -7.10
CA SER A 259 -8.33 -12.88 -8.51
C SER A 259 -7.32 -13.66 -9.33
N GLY A 260 -7.81 -14.63 -10.12
CA GLY A 260 -7.01 -15.53 -10.95
C GLY A 260 -6.80 -16.90 -10.32
N PRO A 261 -5.82 -17.68 -10.78
CA PRO A 261 -5.58 -19.03 -10.26
C PRO A 261 -5.40 -19.01 -8.73
N PRO A 262 -5.98 -19.98 -8.00
CA PRO A 262 -6.73 -21.13 -8.53
C PRO A 262 -8.24 -20.87 -8.74
N ILE A 263 -8.76 -19.67 -8.47
CA ILE A 263 -10.21 -19.42 -8.46
C ILE A 263 -10.85 -19.68 -9.82
N ASN A 264 -11.96 -20.43 -9.84
CA ASN A 264 -12.62 -20.87 -11.08
C ASN A 264 -11.72 -21.72 -12.01
N TRP A 265 -10.87 -22.55 -11.41
CA TRP A 265 -10.00 -23.50 -12.13
C TRP A 265 -10.77 -24.48 -13.03
N LYS A 266 -12.01 -24.86 -12.66
CA LYS A 266 -12.84 -25.81 -13.42
C LYS A 266 -13.03 -25.37 -14.88
N VAL A 267 -13.08 -24.06 -15.11
CA VAL A 267 -13.25 -23.47 -16.45
C VAL A 267 -11.89 -23.17 -17.10
N ASN A 268 -10.90 -22.72 -16.32
CA ASN A 268 -9.71 -22.07 -16.87
C ASN A 268 -8.42 -22.90 -16.86
N TYR A 269 -8.40 -24.09 -16.26
CA TYR A 269 -7.19 -24.91 -16.12
C TYR A 269 -6.44 -25.14 -17.45
N LYS A 270 -7.19 -25.36 -18.55
CA LYS A 270 -6.62 -25.53 -19.91
C LYS A 270 -5.89 -24.27 -20.38
N ALA A 271 -6.49 -23.09 -20.20
CA ALA A 271 -5.91 -21.82 -20.60
C ALA A 271 -4.64 -21.51 -19.79
N TRP A 272 -4.62 -21.89 -18.51
CA TRP A 272 -3.46 -21.71 -17.64
C TRP A 272 -2.38 -22.78 -17.79
N LYS A 273 -2.66 -23.85 -18.54
CA LYS A 273 -1.76 -25.00 -18.72
C LYS A 273 -1.31 -25.59 -17.38
N ARG A 274 -2.21 -25.66 -16.41
CA ARG A 274 -1.98 -26.25 -15.09
C ARG A 274 -2.90 -27.46 -14.88
N PRO A 275 -2.44 -28.53 -14.21
CA PRO A 275 -3.26 -29.68 -13.85
C PRO A 275 -4.47 -29.28 -13.00
N MET A 276 -5.57 -30.00 -13.19
CA MET A 276 -6.83 -29.73 -12.49
C MET A 276 -6.71 -30.03 -11.00
N GLU A 277 -6.04 -31.13 -10.66
CA GLU A 277 -5.83 -31.63 -9.32
C GLU A 277 -4.96 -30.66 -8.50
N GLU A 278 -3.93 -30.07 -9.14
CA GLU A 278 -3.06 -29.07 -8.52
C GLU A 278 -3.85 -27.81 -8.15
N LEU A 279 -4.67 -27.30 -9.07
CA LEU A 279 -5.48 -26.10 -8.83
C LEU A 279 -6.58 -26.35 -7.79
N GLN A 280 -7.22 -27.52 -7.84
CA GLN A 280 -8.21 -27.94 -6.87
C GLN A 280 -7.61 -28.00 -5.46
N GLU A 281 -6.43 -28.60 -5.33
CA GLU A 281 -5.72 -28.70 -4.05
C GLU A 281 -5.25 -27.34 -3.55
N GLU A 282 -4.78 -26.46 -4.44
CA GLU A 282 -4.40 -25.09 -4.09
C GLU A 282 -5.60 -24.30 -3.55
N GLN A 283 -6.76 -24.37 -4.22
CA GLN A 283 -7.98 -23.70 -3.74
C GLN A 283 -8.47 -24.30 -2.42
N ARG A 284 -8.43 -25.64 -2.27
CA ARG A 284 -8.82 -26.33 -1.03
C ARG A 284 -8.01 -25.82 0.17
N LYS A 285 -6.68 -25.74 0.03
CA LYS A 285 -5.80 -25.23 1.10
C LYS A 285 -6.11 -23.78 1.46
N ILE A 286 -6.36 -22.93 0.46
CA ILE A 286 -6.75 -21.53 0.71
C ILE A 286 -8.06 -21.47 1.51
N GLU A 287 -9.05 -22.28 1.14
CA GLU A 287 -10.34 -22.32 1.83
C GLU A 287 -10.24 -22.87 3.26
N GLU A 288 -9.37 -23.85 3.50
CA GLU A 288 -9.10 -24.37 4.85
C GLU A 288 -8.44 -23.34 5.76
N VAL A 289 -7.43 -22.63 5.25
CA VAL A 289 -6.78 -21.55 5.98
C VAL A 289 -7.75 -20.40 6.21
N ALA A 290 -8.54 -20.02 5.21
CA ALA A 290 -9.58 -18.99 5.36
C ALA A 290 -10.58 -19.38 6.46
N LYS A 291 -11.04 -20.63 6.49
CA LYS A 291 -11.93 -21.13 7.55
C LYS A 291 -11.28 -21.06 8.93
N LEU A 292 -10.01 -21.46 9.05
CA LEU A 292 -9.23 -21.37 10.29
C LEU A 292 -9.09 -19.91 10.77
N LEU A 293 -8.96 -18.96 9.85
CA LEU A 293 -8.89 -17.51 10.13
C LEU A 293 -10.27 -16.87 10.30
N CYS A 294 -11.36 -17.66 10.29
CA CYS A 294 -12.75 -17.19 10.38
C CYS A 294 -13.12 -16.20 9.26
N TRP A 295 -12.63 -16.47 8.06
CA TRP A 295 -13.01 -15.74 6.86
C TRP A 295 -14.14 -16.46 6.15
N GLU A 296 -15.24 -15.76 5.93
CA GLU A 296 -16.39 -16.28 5.21
C GLU A 296 -16.29 -15.91 3.72
N LYS A 297 -16.40 -16.90 2.83
CA LYS A 297 -16.46 -16.62 1.39
C LYS A 297 -17.82 -16.00 1.05
N LYS A 298 -17.83 -14.72 0.67
CA LYS A 298 -19.04 -13.96 0.33
C LYS A 298 -19.46 -14.14 -1.12
N ALA A 299 -18.51 -14.29 -2.03
CA ALA A 299 -18.79 -14.47 -3.43
C ALA A 299 -17.65 -15.17 -4.17
N GLU A 300 -18.00 -15.87 -5.24
CA GLU A 300 -17.07 -16.31 -6.29
C GLU A 300 -17.70 -15.93 -7.64
N ILE A 301 -17.12 -14.92 -8.32
CA ILE A 301 -17.64 -14.32 -9.55
C ILE A 301 -16.59 -14.48 -10.63
N GLY A 302 -16.78 -15.44 -11.54
CA GLY A 302 -15.75 -15.78 -12.52
C GLY A 302 -14.44 -16.12 -11.81
N GLU A 303 -13.33 -15.48 -12.19
CA GLU A 303 -12.02 -15.69 -11.57
C GLU A 303 -11.78 -14.91 -10.27
N ILE A 304 -12.82 -14.35 -9.65
CA ILE A 304 -12.73 -13.52 -8.45
C ILE A 304 -13.35 -14.27 -7.28
N ALA A 305 -12.63 -14.40 -6.17
CA ALA A 305 -13.20 -14.83 -4.90
C ALA A 305 -13.04 -13.74 -3.84
N ILE A 306 -14.10 -13.52 -3.07
CA ILE A 306 -14.20 -12.49 -2.04
C ILE A 306 -14.50 -13.17 -0.72
N TRP A 307 -13.64 -12.95 0.26
CA TRP A 307 -13.85 -13.34 1.64
C TRP A 307 -14.02 -12.11 2.53
N GLN A 308 -14.76 -12.27 3.62
CA GLN A 308 -14.87 -11.29 4.67
C GLN A 308 -14.39 -11.89 5.99
N LYS A 309 -13.47 -11.20 6.66
CA LYS A 309 -13.04 -11.55 8.02
C LYS A 309 -14.18 -11.31 8.99
N SER A 310 -14.46 -12.28 9.86
CA SER A 310 -15.54 -12.17 10.85
C SER A 310 -15.41 -10.90 11.70
N VAL A 311 -16.57 -10.31 12.05
CA VAL A 311 -16.68 -9.26 13.08
C VAL A 311 -16.83 -9.86 14.48
N ASP A 312 -17.34 -11.09 14.57
CA ASP A 312 -17.45 -11.85 15.81
C ASP A 312 -16.11 -12.51 16.13
N THR A 313 -15.27 -11.78 16.86
CA THR A 313 -13.94 -12.20 17.26
C THR A 313 -13.97 -13.26 18.36
N ASP A 314 -15.02 -13.30 19.17
CA ASP A 314 -15.09 -14.18 20.34
C ASP A 314 -15.46 -15.61 19.94
N SER A 315 -16.50 -15.77 19.12
CA SER A 315 -16.87 -17.07 18.55
C SER A 315 -15.75 -17.62 17.65
N CYS A 316 -15.11 -16.73 16.89
CA CYS A 316 -13.94 -17.09 16.09
C CYS A 316 -12.80 -17.64 16.96
N ARG A 317 -12.44 -16.93 18.05
CA ARG A 317 -11.38 -17.36 18.97
C ARG A 317 -11.69 -18.73 19.57
N ALA A 318 -12.91 -18.94 20.04
CA ALA A 318 -13.33 -20.24 20.57
C ALA A 318 -13.20 -21.36 19.53
N ALA A 319 -13.60 -21.10 18.28
CA ALA A 319 -13.45 -22.07 17.18
C ALA A 319 -11.97 -22.40 16.87
N GLN A 320 -11.11 -21.38 16.88
CA GLN A 320 -9.66 -21.53 16.67
C GLN A 320 -9.00 -22.36 17.78
N GLU A 321 -9.31 -22.06 19.04
CA GLU A 321 -8.83 -22.82 20.20
C GLU A 321 -9.29 -24.29 20.13
N ASN A 322 -10.57 -24.53 19.82
CA ASN A 322 -11.11 -25.88 19.65
C ASN A 322 -10.44 -26.66 18.51
N SER A 323 -9.97 -25.97 17.47
CA SER A 323 -9.22 -26.58 16.36
C SER A 323 -7.74 -26.86 16.68
N GLY A 324 -7.24 -26.42 17.84
CA GLY A 324 -5.83 -26.54 18.22
C GLY A 324 -4.92 -25.55 17.50
N ALA A 325 -5.45 -24.40 17.05
CA ALA A 325 -4.68 -23.42 16.30
C ALA A 325 -3.55 -22.80 17.14
N ALA A 326 -2.37 -22.61 16.54
CA ALA A 326 -1.26 -21.94 17.18
C ALA A 326 -1.46 -20.41 17.20
N PHE A 327 -1.25 -19.79 18.37
CA PHE A 327 -1.29 -18.34 18.55
C PHE A 327 0.11 -17.76 18.75
N CYS A 328 0.31 -16.53 18.28
CA CYS A 328 1.60 -15.87 18.39
C CYS A 328 1.91 -15.52 19.85
N LYS A 329 3.19 -15.62 20.24
CA LYS A 329 3.63 -15.35 21.63
C LYS A 329 3.79 -13.86 21.94
N SER A 330 4.07 -13.05 20.92
CA SER A 330 4.26 -11.60 21.10
C SER A 330 2.96 -10.97 21.60
N GLU A 331 3.05 -10.19 22.67
CA GLU A 331 1.95 -9.37 23.17
C GLU A 331 1.72 -8.13 22.28
N ASP A 332 2.77 -7.66 21.61
CA ASP A 332 2.68 -6.55 20.66
C ASP A 332 2.58 -7.08 19.22
N ALA A 333 1.40 -6.93 18.62
CA ALA A 333 1.11 -7.27 17.23
C ALA A 333 1.68 -6.26 16.21
N ASP A 334 2.08 -5.08 16.70
CA ASP A 334 2.60 -3.97 15.90
C ASP A 334 4.15 -3.91 15.93
N ASP A 335 4.81 -4.72 16.76
CA ASP A 335 6.25 -4.98 16.65
C ASP A 335 6.54 -5.82 15.38
N VAL A 336 6.73 -5.11 14.27
CA VAL A 336 6.87 -5.70 12.92
C VAL A 336 8.22 -5.40 12.28
N TRP A 337 9.00 -4.47 12.82
CA TRP A 337 10.19 -3.96 12.14
C TRP A 337 11.28 -5.05 12.01
N TYR A 338 11.51 -5.52 10.77
CA TYR A 338 12.40 -6.65 10.44
C TYR A 338 12.12 -7.93 11.25
N LYS A 339 10.88 -8.12 11.70
CA LYS A 339 10.46 -9.34 12.40
C LYS A 339 10.06 -10.42 11.41
N LYS A 340 10.46 -11.66 11.68
CA LYS A 340 10.01 -12.81 10.89
C LYS A 340 8.52 -13.07 11.10
N MET A 341 7.85 -13.47 10.03
CA MET A 341 6.52 -14.07 10.10
C MET A 341 6.62 -15.42 10.79
N GLU A 342 5.60 -15.72 11.58
CA GLU A 342 5.49 -16.96 12.35
C GLU A 342 4.20 -17.67 11.91
N PRO A 343 4.18 -19.02 11.85
CA PRO A 343 2.99 -19.79 11.48
C PRO A 343 1.99 -19.83 12.66
N CYS A 344 1.49 -18.66 13.07
CA CYS A 344 0.60 -18.47 14.20
C CYS A 344 -0.46 -17.42 13.89
N ILE A 345 -1.58 -17.46 14.62
CA ILE A 345 -2.64 -16.46 14.54
C ILE A 345 -2.31 -15.33 15.52
N THR A 346 -2.36 -14.09 15.04
CA THR A 346 -2.17 -12.91 15.90
C THR A 346 -3.42 -12.71 16.75
N ARG A 347 -3.24 -12.49 18.06
CA ARG A 347 -4.35 -12.23 18.97
C ARG A 347 -4.94 -10.85 18.74
N ASN A 348 -6.26 -10.76 18.86
CA ASN A 348 -7.01 -9.51 18.77
C ASN A 348 -7.38 -9.07 20.19
N ASP A 349 -6.44 -8.44 20.90
CA ASP A 349 -6.62 -8.12 22.33
C ASP A 349 -7.27 -6.74 22.56
N ILE A 350 -7.57 -5.99 21.49
CA ILE A 350 -8.46 -4.82 21.59
C ILE A 350 -9.87 -5.36 21.80
N ALA A 351 -10.23 -5.53 23.08
CA ALA A 351 -11.56 -5.87 23.51
C ALA A 351 -12.56 -4.93 22.85
N ASN A 352 -13.56 -5.49 22.18
CA ASN A 352 -14.81 -4.79 21.95
C ASN A 352 -15.49 -4.66 23.32
N SER A 353 -15.01 -3.75 24.18
CA SER A 353 -15.87 -3.30 25.28
C SER A 353 -16.99 -2.48 24.65
N ASP A 354 -18.21 -2.63 25.16
CA ASP A 354 -19.37 -1.85 24.70
C ASP A 354 -19.13 -0.33 24.79
N ASP A 355 -18.15 0.08 25.59
CA ASP A 355 -17.73 1.46 25.80
C ASP A 355 -16.76 2.03 24.73
N VAL A 356 -16.15 1.21 23.87
CA VAL A 356 -15.23 1.68 22.81
C VAL A 356 -15.95 1.76 21.47
N PRO A 357 -16.16 2.98 20.91
CA PRO A 357 -16.81 3.12 19.62
C PRO A 357 -16.02 2.42 18.50
N GLY A 358 -16.73 1.67 17.65
CA GLY A 358 -16.16 1.10 16.43
C GLY A 358 -15.65 2.17 15.46
N LEU A 359 -14.83 1.75 14.49
CA LEU A 359 -14.27 2.64 13.48
C LEU A 359 -15.39 3.27 12.63
N LYS A 360 -15.42 4.60 12.55
CA LYS A 360 -16.42 5.33 11.74
C LYS A 360 -16.16 5.12 10.24
N PRO A 361 -17.20 5.16 9.38
CA PRO A 361 -17.02 5.26 7.94
C PRO A 361 -16.29 6.56 7.53
N PHE A 362 -15.69 6.56 6.35
CA PHE A 362 -15.18 7.77 5.73
C PHE A 362 -16.36 8.58 5.12
N PRO A 363 -16.40 9.92 5.29
CA PRO A 363 -15.31 10.79 5.74
C PRO A 363 -15.28 11.07 7.26
N GLU A 364 -16.28 10.65 8.06
CA GLU A 364 -16.28 10.97 9.50
C GLU A 364 -15.04 10.41 10.22
N ARG A 365 -14.52 9.28 9.75
CA ARG A 365 -13.28 8.65 10.24
C ARG A 365 -12.11 9.63 10.34
N LEU A 366 -12.02 10.61 9.44
CA LEU A 366 -10.92 11.57 9.40
C LEU A 366 -10.83 12.43 10.67
N TYR A 367 -11.95 12.64 11.36
CA TYR A 367 -12.01 13.50 12.54
C TYR A 367 -12.40 12.74 13.81
N ALA A 368 -12.75 11.46 13.68
CA ALA A 368 -13.05 10.61 14.81
C ALA A 368 -11.77 10.23 15.57
N VAL A 369 -11.92 10.02 16.88
CA VAL A 369 -10.87 9.42 17.70
C VAL A 369 -10.76 7.94 17.32
N PRO A 370 -9.57 7.44 16.92
CA PRO A 370 -9.38 6.03 16.59
C PRO A 370 -9.72 5.13 17.79
N PRO A 371 -10.38 3.98 17.57
CA PRO A 371 -10.74 3.07 18.67
C PRO A 371 -9.54 2.65 19.53
N ARG A 372 -8.36 2.52 18.91
CA ARG A 372 -7.12 2.15 19.62
C ARG A 372 -6.58 3.22 20.58
N ILE A 373 -6.87 4.49 20.30
CA ILE A 373 -6.53 5.59 21.21
C ILE A 373 -7.60 5.66 22.30
N ALA A 374 -8.87 5.56 21.92
CA ALA A 374 -9.99 5.54 22.88
C ALA A 374 -9.90 4.38 23.89
N SER A 375 -9.36 3.23 23.48
CA SER A 375 -9.15 2.07 24.36
C SER A 375 -7.87 2.14 25.19
N GLY A 376 -7.04 3.18 25.04
CA GLY A 376 -5.74 3.30 25.71
C GLY A 376 -4.67 2.31 25.22
N ALA A 377 -4.86 1.68 24.05
CA ALA A 377 -3.90 0.71 23.51
C ALA A 377 -2.64 1.36 22.94
N VAL A 378 -2.66 2.68 22.70
CA VAL A 378 -1.49 3.44 22.26
C VAL A 378 -0.88 4.15 23.46
N SER A 379 0.25 3.64 23.94
CA SER A 379 0.97 4.25 25.07
C SER A 379 1.45 5.66 24.71
N GLY A 380 1.25 6.61 25.63
CA GLY A 380 1.69 7.99 25.46
C GLY A 380 0.82 8.87 24.55
N VAL A 381 -0.37 8.40 24.16
CA VAL A 381 -1.34 9.22 23.40
C VAL A 381 -2.73 9.14 24.04
N SER A 382 -3.15 10.22 24.70
CA SER A 382 -4.51 10.38 25.23
C SER A 382 -5.50 10.84 24.15
N VAL A 383 -6.79 10.73 24.46
CA VAL A 383 -7.87 11.24 23.59
C VAL A 383 -7.78 12.76 23.47
N GLU A 384 -7.45 13.45 24.56
CA GLU A 384 -7.31 14.90 24.63
C GLU A 384 -6.16 15.39 23.75
N GLU A 385 -4.97 14.77 23.87
CA GLU A 385 -3.80 15.07 23.03
C GLU A 385 -4.10 14.86 21.55
N TYR A 386 -4.76 13.75 21.19
CA TYR A 386 -5.16 13.48 19.81
C TYR A 386 -6.12 14.55 19.26
N LEU A 387 -7.07 15.02 20.07
CA LEU A 387 -8.00 16.07 19.67
C LEU A 387 -7.31 17.44 19.54
N GLU A 388 -6.33 17.74 20.38
CA GLU A 388 -5.51 18.94 20.28
C GLU A 388 -4.63 18.92 19.02
N ASP A 389 -3.93 17.81 18.76
CA ASP A 389 -3.11 17.63 17.56
C ASP A 389 -3.96 17.77 16.29
N ASN A 390 -5.16 17.19 16.26
CA ASN A 390 -6.10 17.37 15.15
C ASN A 390 -6.51 18.83 14.91
N LYS A 391 -6.66 19.65 15.96
CA LYS A 391 -6.94 21.08 15.81
C LYS A 391 -5.73 21.82 15.23
N LEU A 392 -4.53 21.47 15.71
CA LEU A 392 -3.27 22.05 15.24
C LEU A 392 -3.01 21.69 13.77
N TRP A 393 -3.21 20.42 13.40
CA TRP A 393 -3.11 19.95 12.02
C TRP A 393 -4.04 20.70 11.08
N LYS A 394 -5.32 20.85 11.45
CA LYS A 394 -6.30 21.65 10.69
C LYS A 394 -5.83 23.10 10.49
N LYS A 395 -5.25 23.72 11.52
CA LYS A 395 -4.68 25.08 11.44
C LYS A 395 -3.53 25.13 10.45
N HIS A 396 -2.57 24.21 10.51
CA HIS A 396 -1.39 24.19 9.64
C HIS A 396 -1.76 23.89 8.18
N VAL A 397 -2.60 22.89 7.93
CA VAL A 397 -3.07 22.57 6.56
C VAL A 397 -3.79 23.78 5.95
N ASN A 398 -4.63 24.48 6.72
CA ASN A 398 -5.30 25.69 6.24
C ASN A 398 -4.32 26.84 5.95
N ALA A 399 -3.28 27.01 6.76
CA ALA A 399 -2.24 28.00 6.48
C ALA A 399 -1.45 27.66 5.21
N TYR A 400 -1.05 26.40 5.05
CA TYR A 400 -0.33 25.91 3.87
C TYR A 400 -1.16 26.09 2.59
N ARG A 401 -2.46 25.77 2.63
CA ARG A 401 -3.39 26.00 1.50
C ARG A 401 -3.45 27.47 1.08
N ARG A 402 -3.48 28.40 2.03
CA ARG A 402 -3.47 29.84 1.74
C ARG A 402 -2.16 30.29 1.09
N LEU A 403 -1.02 29.80 1.58
CA LEU A 403 0.31 30.16 1.07
C LEU A 403 0.57 29.62 -0.34
N THR A 404 0.12 28.40 -0.63
CA THR A 404 0.37 27.73 -1.91
C THR A 404 -0.62 28.14 -3.00
N GLY A 405 -1.61 28.98 -2.70
CA GLY A 405 -2.65 29.34 -3.66
C GLY A 405 -3.49 28.14 -4.12
N LEU A 406 -3.49 27.05 -3.36
CA LEU A 406 -4.42 25.92 -3.54
C LEU A 406 -5.82 26.38 -3.10
N LEU A 407 -6.41 27.27 -3.90
CA LEU A 407 -7.77 27.75 -3.80
C LEU A 407 -8.71 26.54 -3.96
N THR A 408 -9.48 26.28 -2.90
CA THR A 408 -10.75 25.52 -2.87
C THR A 408 -11.11 24.77 -4.16
N LEU A 409 -10.49 23.61 -4.36
CA LEU A 409 -11.11 22.52 -5.11
C LEU A 409 -11.70 21.59 -4.05
N GLU A 410 -13.01 21.64 -3.88
CA GLU A 410 -13.75 20.56 -3.23
C GLU A 410 -13.29 19.23 -3.87
N GLY A 411 -12.46 18.46 -3.17
CA GLY A 411 -11.90 17.20 -3.67
C GLY A 411 -10.41 16.96 -3.42
N THR A 412 -9.61 17.96 -3.05
CA THR A 412 -8.17 17.76 -2.71
C THR A 412 -7.91 17.45 -1.23
N ALA A 413 -8.96 17.11 -0.47
CA ALA A 413 -8.85 16.81 0.95
C ALA A 413 -7.97 15.59 1.27
N THR A 414 -7.61 14.75 0.30
CA THR A 414 -7.15 13.37 0.55
C THR A 414 -5.71 13.05 0.17
N LEU A 415 -4.89 14.02 -0.25
CA LEU A 415 -3.47 13.77 -0.56
C LEU A 415 -2.55 13.81 0.68
N TRP A 416 -3.01 14.38 1.79
CA TRP A 416 -2.23 14.55 3.03
C TRP A 416 -3.01 14.15 4.30
N THR A 417 -4.06 13.34 4.14
CA THR A 417 -4.85 12.73 5.23
C THR A 417 -5.31 11.35 4.82
#